data_AF-A0A7R9I0L4-F1
#
_entry.id   AF-A0A7R9I0L4-F1
#
_cell.length_a   1.000
_cell.length_b   1.000
_cell.length_c   1.000
_cell.angle_alpha   90.00
_cell.angle_beta   90.00
_cell.angle_gamma   90.00
#
_symmetry.space_group_name_H-M   'P 1'
#
loop_
_entity.id
_entity.type
_entity.pdbx_description
1 polymer ?
#
loop_
_entity_poly.entity_id
_entity_poly.type
_entity_poly.pdbx_seq_one_letter_code
_entity_poly.pdbx_strand_id
1 'polypeptide(L)'
;MPSVKLCFQSTYCHIDQRDRSLYRPARNCPVSTQRNVSDAANNASNPPLLDYSEFYNSALDHVDLMQDYFNWQSPQRPGQFAYCQYPFILSIVAKRIILTKDSEQQMILTARRSLVAKVARHQAPQIDIFFLNIHIRRSHLVSDSLNEDLMSQIASKQKDLKKKLKVSFVGEPGLDMGGLTKEWFLLLIRQIFHPDYGMFVYHPNSRCYWFSTDQEGNLREYNLIGVLMGLAVYNSIILDLHFPSVCYRKLLSPPVVPPSDSAHVGVVKSPTMEDLAEIMPDVSRGLAELLAYEGNVEEDMCLTFQVSLEEYGQVKTYKLREEGENVPVTNESREEYVDLYLEWILNAAIYEQFRAFYLGFHSVCASNALIMLRPEEVEMLVCGSPTLDLNELRKVTEYDGYKADDVIIIDFWEVLQSLSDELKKKFLLFATGSDRVPVGGMGEMTFKITRVTNKPDNLPEAHTCFNQLVLPNYSTQEILRQKLIIAISNAEGFGLE
;
A
#
# COMPACT_ATOMS: atom_id res chain seq x y z
N MET A 1 11.03 19.72 39.29
CA MET A 1 11.36 18.41 38.69
C MET A 1 11.95 18.67 37.32
N PRO A 2 13.08 18.03 36.96
CA PRO A 2 14.10 18.69 36.16
C PRO A 2 13.79 18.69 34.66
N SER A 3 14.11 19.84 34.08
CA SER A 3 14.18 20.18 32.67
C SER A 3 15.26 19.37 31.93
N VAL A 4 14.85 18.56 30.97
CA VAL A 4 15.77 17.94 30.00
C VAL A 4 16.06 18.96 28.89
N LYS A 5 17.22 19.62 28.98
CA LYS A 5 17.78 20.41 27.88
C LYS A 5 18.46 19.44 26.91
N LEU A 6 17.86 19.21 25.74
CA LEU A 6 18.57 18.65 24.59
C LEU A 6 19.30 19.79 23.88
N CYS A 7 20.62 19.73 23.91
CA CYS A 7 21.53 20.69 23.31
C CYS A 7 21.78 20.27 21.84
N PHE A 8 21.25 21.03 20.87
CA PHE A 8 21.71 20.96 19.49
C PHE A 8 22.52 22.21 19.19
N GLN A 9 23.82 22.03 18.94
CA GLN A 9 24.73 23.09 18.51
C GLN A 9 24.30 23.57 17.11
N SER A 10 23.91 24.85 17.02
CA SER A 10 23.62 25.51 15.75
C SER A 10 24.92 26.00 15.10
N THR A 11 25.24 25.51 13.91
CA THR A 11 26.27 26.12 13.05
C THR A 11 25.65 27.31 12.32
N TYR A 12 26.09 28.52 12.66
CA TYR A 12 25.67 29.78 12.03
C TYR A 12 26.25 29.90 10.61
N CYS A 13 25.43 30.35 9.64
CA CYS A 13 25.91 30.85 8.36
C CYS A 13 25.33 32.24 8.12
N HIS A 14 26.19 33.26 8.14
CA HIS A 14 25.89 34.67 7.85
C HIS A 14 25.69 34.85 6.34
N ILE A 15 24.59 35.50 5.91
CA ILE A 15 24.50 36.09 4.56
C ILE A 15 23.92 37.51 4.66
N ASP A 16 24.68 38.41 4.05
CA ASP A 16 24.59 39.87 4.03
C ASP A 16 23.43 40.37 3.15
N GLN A 17 22.88 41.54 3.50
CA GLN A 17 21.79 42.21 2.80
C GLN A 17 22.31 43.16 1.72
N ARG A 18 21.76 43.07 0.50
CA ARG A 18 21.38 44.20 -0.40
C ARG A 18 20.95 43.64 -1.76
N ASP A 19 19.66 43.75 -2.11
CA ASP A 19 19.16 44.76 -3.07
C ASP A 19 17.67 44.55 -3.39
N ARG A 20 16.92 45.65 -3.60
CA ARG A 20 15.48 45.67 -3.90
C ARG A 20 15.26 46.03 -5.37
N SER A 21 14.46 45.24 -6.12
CA SER A 21 13.37 45.75 -6.96
C SER A 21 12.58 44.65 -7.71
N LEU A 22 11.29 44.59 -7.38
CA LEU A 22 10.08 44.41 -8.22
C LEU A 22 9.99 43.26 -9.26
N TYR A 23 8.89 42.49 -9.09
CA TYR A 23 8.32 41.42 -9.94
C TYR A 23 8.95 40.02 -9.88
N ARG A 24 8.45 39.16 -8.96
CA ARG A 24 8.43 37.68 -9.11
C ARG A 24 7.21 37.05 -8.42
N PRO A 25 6.55 36.03 -9.03
CA PRO A 25 5.50 35.25 -8.37
C PRO A 25 6.11 34.42 -7.22
N ALA A 26 5.37 34.31 -6.13
CA ALA A 26 5.75 33.66 -4.89
C ALA A 26 6.49 32.32 -5.09
N ARG A 27 7.79 32.30 -4.78
CA ARG A 27 8.57 31.09 -4.57
C ARG A 27 9.25 31.15 -3.19
N ASN A 28 9.19 29.99 -2.53
CA ASN A 28 10.01 29.51 -1.42
C ASN A 28 9.64 29.96 0.00
N CYS A 29 8.70 29.21 0.60
CA CYS A 29 8.64 28.97 2.05
C CYS A 29 9.78 28.04 2.50
N PRO A 30 10.18 28.05 3.79
CA PRO A 30 11.31 27.28 4.33
C PRO A 30 10.97 25.80 4.57
N VAL A 31 10.34 25.15 3.60
CA VAL A 31 10.00 23.71 3.63
C VAL A 31 11.21 22.85 3.23
N SER A 32 12.20 23.43 2.54
CA SER A 32 13.38 22.72 2.04
C SER A 32 14.32 22.21 3.14
N THR A 33 14.51 22.96 4.22
CA THR A 33 15.46 22.58 5.29
C THR A 33 14.91 21.49 6.20
N GLN A 34 13.58 21.43 6.40
CA GLN A 34 12.91 20.39 7.19
C GLN A 34 12.65 19.10 6.39
N ARG A 35 12.32 19.20 5.09
CA ARG A 35 12.31 18.05 4.16
C ARG A 35 13.61 17.27 4.23
N ASN A 36 14.75 17.97 4.28
CA ASN A 36 16.06 17.32 4.36
C ASN A 36 16.28 16.49 5.63
N VAL A 37 15.59 16.76 6.75
CA VAL A 37 15.80 16.00 8.00
C VAL A 37 14.89 14.76 8.06
N SER A 38 13.62 14.90 7.64
CA SER A 38 12.71 13.74 7.52
C SER A 38 13.15 12.79 6.41
N ASP A 39 13.55 13.34 5.26
CA ASP A 39 14.04 12.55 4.14
C ASP A 39 15.41 11.92 4.47
N ALA A 40 16.30 12.60 5.20
CA ALA A 40 17.58 11.99 5.62
C ALA A 40 17.40 10.91 6.69
N ALA A 41 16.47 11.06 7.64
CA ALA A 41 16.21 10.04 8.65
C ALA A 41 15.55 8.78 8.05
N ASN A 42 14.71 8.94 7.02
CA ASN A 42 14.08 7.83 6.30
C ASN A 42 15.02 7.14 5.29
N ASN A 43 16.17 7.74 4.95
CA ASN A 43 17.13 7.22 3.96
C ASN A 43 18.48 6.83 4.58
N ALA A 44 18.58 6.70 5.92
CA ALA A 44 19.84 6.38 6.57
C ALA A 44 20.20 4.89 6.41
N SER A 45 21.41 4.61 5.90
CA SER A 45 21.92 3.28 5.55
C SER A 45 22.32 2.38 6.73
N ASN A 46 22.05 2.78 7.98
CA ASN A 46 22.35 1.96 9.16
C ASN A 46 21.08 1.30 9.68
N PRO A 47 21.15 0.03 10.14
CA PRO A 47 20.00 -0.62 10.74
C PRO A 47 19.51 0.19 11.95
N PRO A 48 18.19 0.46 12.06
CA PRO A 48 17.66 1.29 13.11
C PRO A 48 17.88 0.63 14.48
N LEU A 49 18.40 1.39 15.44
CA LEU A 49 18.66 0.92 16.82
C LEU A 49 17.38 0.58 17.59
N LEU A 50 16.25 1.16 17.19
CA LEU A 50 14.91 0.95 17.73
C LEU A 50 13.91 0.93 16.57
N ASP A 51 12.85 0.15 16.70
CA ASP A 51 11.75 0.15 15.75
C ASP A 51 11.08 1.53 15.70
N TYR A 52 10.61 1.94 14.52
CA TYR A 52 10.03 3.27 14.34
C TYR A 52 8.74 3.47 15.16
N SER A 53 8.01 2.39 15.45
CA SER A 53 6.79 2.44 16.25
C SER A 53 7.05 2.79 17.72
N GLU A 54 8.26 2.57 18.24
CA GLU A 54 8.66 2.95 19.60
C GLU A 54 8.65 4.48 19.82
N PHE A 55 8.70 5.26 18.75
CA PHE A 55 8.66 6.71 18.81
C PHE A 55 7.23 7.27 18.79
N TYR A 56 6.23 6.43 18.52
CA TYR A 56 4.83 6.86 18.49
C TYR A 56 4.32 7.27 19.87
N ASN A 57 3.64 8.41 19.91
CA ASN A 57 2.95 8.88 21.09
C ASN A 57 1.44 8.74 20.89
N SER A 58 0.88 7.64 21.37
CA SER A 58 -0.56 7.33 21.28
C SER A 58 -1.45 8.37 21.97
N ALA A 59 -0.93 9.17 22.92
CA ALA A 59 -1.71 10.26 23.51
C ALA A 59 -2.07 11.35 22.47
N LEU A 60 -1.33 11.44 21.35
CA LEU A 60 -1.63 12.35 20.25
C LEU A 60 -2.82 11.88 19.39
N ASP A 61 -3.25 10.63 19.50
CA ASP A 61 -4.41 10.12 18.75
C ASP A 61 -5.73 10.80 19.19
N HIS A 62 -5.72 11.45 20.35
CA HIS A 62 -6.86 12.13 20.95
C HIS A 62 -6.83 13.66 20.83
N VAL A 63 -5.81 14.25 20.20
CA VAL A 63 -5.75 15.71 20.00
C VAL A 63 -6.53 16.14 18.75
N ASP A 64 -6.73 17.45 18.58
CA ASP A 64 -7.27 17.99 17.32
C ASP A 64 -6.22 17.94 16.20
N LEU A 65 -6.08 16.75 15.61
CA LEU A 65 -5.12 16.44 14.56
C LEU A 65 -5.29 17.34 13.33
N MET A 66 -6.51 17.76 13.01
CA MET A 66 -6.77 18.61 11.85
C MET A 66 -6.36 20.05 12.08
N GLN A 67 -6.59 20.59 13.28
CA GLN A 67 -6.07 21.90 13.62
C GLN A 67 -4.54 21.93 13.58
N ASP A 68 -3.88 20.88 14.07
CA ASP A 68 -2.42 20.75 14.00
C ASP A 68 -1.91 20.66 12.56
N TYR A 69 -2.55 19.83 11.73
CA TYR A 69 -2.23 19.70 10.31
C TYR A 69 -2.39 21.02 9.54
N PHE A 70 -3.47 21.77 9.79
CA PHE A 70 -3.65 23.09 9.18
C PHE A 70 -2.62 24.12 9.64
N ASN A 71 -2.23 24.09 10.92
CA ASN A 71 -1.17 24.95 11.44
C ASN A 71 0.15 24.65 10.73
N TRP A 72 0.48 23.37 10.52
CA TRP A 72 1.67 22.94 9.79
C TRP A 72 1.65 23.38 8.33
N GLN A 73 0.50 23.32 7.65
CA GLN A 73 0.38 23.76 6.26
C GLN A 73 0.36 25.28 6.08
N SER A 74 0.06 26.06 7.13
CA SER A 74 -0.20 27.49 7.00
C SER A 74 1.07 28.29 6.73
N PRO A 75 1.20 28.93 5.55
CA PRO A 75 2.37 29.76 5.23
C PRO A 75 2.33 31.12 5.96
N GLN A 76 1.22 31.48 6.62
CA GLN A 76 1.02 32.79 7.25
C GLN A 76 1.62 32.89 8.66
N ARG A 77 2.04 31.78 9.28
CA ARG A 77 2.67 31.75 10.61
C ARG A 77 3.91 30.85 10.65
N PRO A 78 5.00 31.23 9.95
CA PRO A 78 6.24 30.47 10.02
C PRO A 78 6.75 30.42 11.47
N GLY A 79 6.99 29.21 12.01
CA GLY A 79 7.58 28.99 13.34
C GLY A 79 6.61 28.64 14.47
N GLN A 80 5.29 28.52 14.20
CA GLN A 80 4.38 27.93 15.18
C GLN A 80 4.64 26.41 15.28
N PHE A 81 4.74 25.89 16.50
CA PHE A 81 4.89 24.45 16.74
C PHE A 81 3.65 23.71 16.25
N ALA A 82 3.86 22.63 15.50
CA ALA A 82 2.84 21.66 15.12
C ALA A 82 3.45 20.25 15.17
N TYR A 83 2.71 19.28 15.69
CA TYR A 83 3.18 17.89 15.76
C TYR A 83 3.44 17.29 14.38
N CYS A 84 2.70 17.71 13.35
CA CYS A 84 2.93 17.35 11.95
C CYS A 84 4.32 17.76 11.42
N GLN A 85 5.05 18.66 12.10
CA GLN A 85 6.46 18.97 11.80
C GLN A 85 7.41 17.81 12.17
N TYR A 86 6.97 16.93 13.06
CA TYR A 86 7.74 15.82 13.61
C TYR A 86 6.98 14.50 13.39
N PRO A 87 6.75 14.08 12.14
CA PRO A 87 5.82 12.99 11.84
C PRO A 87 6.19 11.63 12.47
N PHE A 88 7.42 11.43 12.94
CA PHE A 88 7.84 10.21 13.63
C PHE A 88 7.19 10.01 15.01
N ILE A 89 6.62 11.05 15.63
CA ILE A 89 5.89 10.92 16.91
C ILE A 89 4.40 10.61 16.72
N LEU A 90 3.89 10.84 15.51
CA LEU A 90 2.49 10.58 15.18
C LEU A 90 2.34 9.10 14.86
N SER A 91 1.38 8.44 15.52
CA SER A 91 1.05 7.06 15.21
C SER A 91 0.50 6.94 13.78
N ILE A 92 0.55 5.74 13.21
CA ILE A 92 -0.11 5.46 11.93
C ILE A 92 -1.63 5.71 12.01
N VAL A 93 -2.24 5.55 13.18
CA VAL A 93 -3.67 5.83 13.40
C VAL A 93 -3.95 7.33 13.25
N ALA A 94 -3.14 8.18 13.88
CA ALA A 94 -3.25 9.64 13.75
C ALA A 94 -3.01 10.09 12.29
N LYS A 95 -1.98 9.57 11.63
CA LYS A 95 -1.68 9.89 10.23
C LYS A 95 -2.81 9.49 9.29
N ARG A 96 -3.39 8.29 9.49
CA ARG A 96 -4.58 7.84 8.76
C ARG A 96 -5.75 8.80 8.96
N ILE A 97 -6.04 9.22 10.20
CA ILE A 97 -7.10 10.18 10.49
C ILE A 97 -6.86 11.49 9.73
N ILE A 98 -5.63 12.03 9.75
CA ILE A 98 -5.27 13.23 9.00
C ILE A 98 -5.50 13.03 7.50
N LEU A 99 -5.04 11.91 6.93
CA LEU A 99 -5.25 11.57 5.52
C LEU A 99 -6.73 11.54 5.16
N THR A 100 -7.55 10.80 5.91
CA THR A 100 -9.00 10.69 5.67
C THR A 100 -9.72 12.03 5.85
N LYS A 101 -9.34 12.85 6.83
CA LYS A 101 -10.02 14.12 7.09
C LYS A 101 -9.62 15.21 6.11
N ASP A 102 -8.34 15.30 5.74
CA ASP A 102 -7.88 16.19 4.66
C ASP A 102 -8.56 15.82 3.34
N SER A 103 -8.73 14.53 3.09
CA SER A 103 -9.38 14.04 1.88
C SER A 103 -10.89 14.37 1.85
N GLU A 104 -11.62 14.11 2.94
CA GLU A 104 -13.03 14.52 3.11
C GLU A 104 -13.21 16.03 2.90
N GLN A 105 -12.30 16.86 3.42
CA GLN A 105 -12.36 18.30 3.25
C GLN A 105 -12.13 18.72 1.79
N GLN A 106 -11.15 18.12 1.11
CA GLN A 106 -10.92 18.36 -0.31
C GLN A 106 -12.12 17.95 -1.16
N MET A 107 -12.79 16.85 -0.81
CA MET A 107 -14.04 16.42 -1.42
C MET A 107 -15.15 17.47 -1.22
N ILE A 108 -15.39 17.92 0.02
CA ILE A 108 -16.42 18.91 0.34
C ILE A 108 -16.18 20.23 -0.40
N LEU A 109 -14.94 20.71 -0.42
CA LEU A 109 -14.57 21.94 -1.13
C LEU A 109 -14.80 21.82 -2.63
N THR A 110 -14.48 20.66 -3.20
CA THR A 110 -14.66 20.36 -4.63
C THR A 110 -16.14 20.23 -5.00
N ALA A 111 -16.91 19.51 -4.19
CA ALA A 111 -18.37 19.40 -4.32
C ALA A 111 -19.04 20.78 -4.23
N ARG A 112 -18.66 21.60 -3.25
CA ARG A 112 -19.18 22.98 -3.10
C ARG A 112 -18.88 23.84 -4.32
N ARG A 113 -17.64 23.80 -4.85
CA ARG A 113 -17.28 24.52 -6.08
C ARG A 113 -18.09 24.03 -7.29
N SER A 114 -18.28 22.72 -7.43
CA SER A 114 -19.07 22.10 -8.50
C SER A 114 -20.55 22.51 -8.44
N LEU A 115 -21.15 22.49 -7.24
CA LEU A 115 -22.51 22.97 -7.00
C LEU A 115 -22.67 24.44 -7.40
N VAL A 116 -21.77 25.31 -6.93
CA VAL A 116 -21.79 26.74 -7.28
C VAL A 116 -21.71 26.94 -8.80
N ALA A 117 -20.83 26.19 -9.49
CA ALA A 117 -20.71 26.26 -10.94
C ALA A 117 -21.92 25.70 -11.70
N LYS A 118 -22.64 24.71 -11.16
CA LYS A 118 -23.88 24.19 -11.75
C LYS A 118 -25.07 25.12 -11.54
N VAL A 119 -25.20 25.70 -10.34
CA VAL A 119 -26.20 26.73 -10.02
C VAL A 119 -26.01 27.96 -10.91
N ALA A 120 -24.77 28.43 -11.08
CA ALA A 120 -24.46 29.52 -12.01
C ALA A 120 -24.88 29.23 -13.46
N ARG A 121 -24.89 27.95 -13.85
CA ARG A 121 -25.33 27.46 -15.17
C ARG A 121 -26.80 27.04 -15.22
N HIS A 122 -27.60 27.32 -14.18
CA HIS A 122 -29.02 26.93 -14.08
C HIS A 122 -29.27 25.42 -14.27
N GLN A 123 -28.28 24.59 -13.92
CA GLN A 123 -28.41 23.14 -13.97
C GLN A 123 -28.87 22.59 -12.62
N ALA A 124 -29.75 21.59 -12.63
CA ALA A 124 -30.22 20.95 -11.41
C ALA A 124 -29.06 20.30 -10.64
N PRO A 125 -28.95 20.52 -9.31
CA PRO A 125 -27.99 19.81 -8.49
C PRO A 125 -28.37 18.32 -8.41
N GLN A 126 -27.42 17.44 -8.66
CA GLN A 126 -27.57 15.99 -8.49
C GLN A 126 -26.97 15.55 -7.16
N ILE A 127 -27.65 14.63 -6.47
CA ILE A 127 -27.22 14.06 -5.16
C ILE A 127 -25.94 13.22 -5.33
N ASP A 128 -25.69 12.68 -6.52
CA ASP A 128 -24.51 11.89 -6.90
C ASP A 128 -23.18 12.69 -6.90
N ILE A 129 -23.18 13.90 -6.36
CA ILE A 129 -21.98 14.75 -6.28
C ILE A 129 -20.98 14.24 -5.23
N PHE A 130 -21.40 13.42 -4.26
CA PHE A 130 -20.55 12.93 -3.16
C PHE A 130 -20.00 11.51 -3.35
N PHE A 131 -20.51 10.77 -4.33
CA PHE A 131 -20.12 9.39 -4.58
C PHE A 131 -19.50 9.24 -5.97
N LEU A 132 -18.47 8.40 -6.07
CA LEU A 132 -18.00 7.85 -7.34
C LEU A 132 -18.75 6.53 -7.54
N ASN A 133 -19.83 6.57 -8.32
CA ASN A 133 -20.61 5.37 -8.62
C ASN A 133 -19.96 4.62 -9.79
N ILE A 134 -19.62 3.35 -9.57
CA ILE A 134 -19.10 2.45 -10.61
C ILE A 134 -20.09 1.30 -10.83
N HIS A 135 -20.45 1.09 -12.10
CA HIS A 135 -21.35 0.03 -12.54
C HIS A 135 -20.55 -1.00 -13.31
N ILE A 136 -20.55 -2.26 -12.85
CA ILE A 136 -19.61 -3.28 -13.32
C ILE A 136 -20.34 -4.57 -13.66
N ARG A 137 -19.97 -5.23 -14.75
CA ARG A 137 -20.43 -6.59 -15.06
C ARG A 137 -19.40 -7.59 -14.54
N ARG A 138 -19.83 -8.62 -13.80
CA ARG A 138 -18.93 -9.67 -13.29
C ARG A 138 -18.07 -10.32 -14.38
N SER A 139 -18.65 -10.52 -15.56
CA SER A 139 -17.96 -11.11 -16.72
C SER A 139 -16.95 -10.18 -17.39
N HIS A 140 -16.92 -8.90 -17.04
CA HIS A 140 -16.09 -7.86 -17.66
C HIS A 140 -15.45 -6.98 -16.59
N LEU A 141 -14.98 -7.57 -15.48
CA LEU A 141 -14.44 -6.84 -14.32
C LEU A 141 -13.32 -5.89 -14.73
N VAL A 142 -12.25 -6.41 -15.34
CA VAL A 142 -11.12 -5.60 -15.80
C VAL A 142 -11.59 -4.60 -16.84
N SER A 143 -12.18 -5.04 -17.95
CA SER A 143 -12.55 -4.13 -19.04
C SER A 143 -13.55 -3.05 -18.66
N ASP A 144 -14.50 -3.28 -17.74
CA ASP A 144 -15.40 -2.24 -17.22
C ASP A 144 -14.70 -1.32 -16.21
N SER A 145 -13.79 -1.86 -15.39
CA SER A 145 -13.00 -1.08 -14.44
C SER A 145 -11.90 -0.25 -15.12
N LEU A 146 -11.45 -0.69 -16.30
CA LEU A 146 -10.43 -0.02 -17.12
C LEU A 146 -11.00 0.67 -18.37
N ASN A 147 -12.33 0.71 -18.54
CA ASN A 147 -12.95 1.27 -19.74
C ASN A 147 -12.66 2.77 -19.90
N GLU A 148 -12.53 3.21 -21.15
CA GLU A 148 -12.34 4.62 -21.55
C GLU A 148 -13.39 5.55 -20.95
N ASP A 149 -14.60 5.09 -20.65
CA ASP A 149 -15.66 5.93 -20.06
C ASP A 149 -15.47 6.16 -18.55
N LEU A 150 -15.04 5.15 -17.79
CA LEU A 150 -14.68 5.32 -16.38
C LEU A 150 -13.38 6.12 -16.28
N MET A 151 -12.41 5.84 -17.15
CA MET A 151 -11.16 6.59 -17.31
C MET A 151 -11.40 8.04 -17.76
N SER A 152 -12.29 8.29 -18.72
CA SER A 152 -12.68 9.64 -19.15
C SER A 152 -13.39 10.35 -18.02
N GLN A 153 -14.23 9.67 -17.23
CA GLN A 153 -14.80 10.25 -16.02
C GLN A 153 -13.75 10.54 -14.94
N ILE A 154 -12.78 9.64 -14.72
CA ILE A 154 -11.68 9.79 -13.76
C ILE A 154 -10.70 10.91 -14.19
N ALA A 155 -10.35 10.98 -15.48
CA ALA A 155 -9.40 11.93 -16.05
C ALA A 155 -10.03 13.31 -16.31
N SER A 156 -11.25 13.38 -16.87
CA SER A 156 -11.98 14.65 -17.04
C SER A 156 -12.48 15.20 -15.70
N LYS A 157 -12.64 14.34 -14.69
CA LYS A 157 -12.98 14.72 -13.32
C LYS A 157 -11.94 14.14 -12.34
N GLN A 158 -10.67 14.56 -12.45
CA GLN A 158 -9.68 14.32 -11.36
C GLN A 158 -10.20 14.81 -9.99
N LYS A 159 -11.15 15.73 -10.01
CA LYS A 159 -11.93 16.24 -8.88
C LYS A 159 -12.90 15.22 -8.23
N ASP A 160 -13.34 14.22 -8.99
CA ASP A 160 -14.29 13.19 -8.55
C ASP A 160 -13.58 11.95 -7.98
N LEU A 161 -12.26 11.78 -8.20
CA LEU A 161 -11.45 10.72 -7.58
C LEU A 161 -11.40 10.78 -6.05
N LYS A 162 -11.73 11.95 -5.49
CA LYS A 162 -11.80 12.18 -4.04
C LYS A 162 -13.20 11.96 -3.48
N LYS A 163 -14.09 11.29 -4.22
CA LYS A 163 -15.43 10.93 -3.71
C LYS A 163 -15.41 9.56 -3.06
N LYS A 164 -16.38 9.32 -2.17
CA LYS A 164 -16.56 7.98 -1.59
C LYS A 164 -16.99 7.02 -2.71
N LEU A 165 -16.30 5.89 -2.83
CA LEU A 165 -16.59 4.90 -3.85
C LEU A 165 -17.90 4.16 -3.52
N LYS A 166 -18.70 3.89 -4.56
CA LYS A 166 -19.88 3.01 -4.51
C LYS A 166 -19.89 2.11 -5.72
N VAL A 167 -19.87 0.80 -5.52
CA VAL A 167 -19.88 -0.18 -6.60
C VAL A 167 -21.24 -0.85 -6.70
N SER A 168 -21.68 -1.13 -7.93
CA SER A 168 -22.88 -1.92 -8.18
C SER A 168 -22.66 -2.88 -9.35
N PHE A 169 -23.08 -4.14 -9.16
CA PHE A 169 -23.02 -5.13 -10.22
C PHE A 169 -24.28 -5.05 -11.09
N VAL A 170 -24.09 -4.96 -12.41
CA VAL A 170 -25.19 -4.82 -13.36
C VAL A 170 -26.06 -6.07 -13.32
N GLY A 171 -27.36 -5.88 -13.03
CA GLY A 171 -28.33 -6.97 -12.93
C GLY A 171 -28.44 -7.61 -11.54
N GLU A 172 -27.66 -7.14 -10.55
CA GLU A 172 -27.72 -7.64 -9.18
C GLU A 172 -28.40 -6.62 -8.26
N PRO A 173 -29.45 -7.01 -7.50
CA PRO A 173 -30.05 -6.14 -6.50
C PRO A 173 -29.07 -5.99 -5.33
N GLY A 174 -28.54 -4.80 -5.11
CA GLY A 174 -27.65 -4.53 -3.98
C GLY A 174 -27.46 -3.04 -3.72
N LEU A 175 -27.57 -2.65 -2.45
CA LEU A 175 -27.14 -1.33 -1.97
C LEU A 175 -25.75 -1.49 -1.38
N ASP A 176 -24.76 -0.83 -1.98
CA ASP A 176 -23.40 -0.90 -1.47
C ASP A 176 -23.25 -0.13 -0.15
N MET A 177 -23.06 -0.90 0.91
CA MET A 177 -22.70 -0.44 2.25
C MET A 177 -21.21 -0.70 2.57
N GLY A 178 -20.40 -0.99 1.54
CA GLY A 178 -18.97 -1.30 1.61
C GLY A 178 -18.63 -2.70 1.12
N GLY A 179 -19.57 -3.65 1.22
CA GLY A 179 -19.36 -5.06 0.83
C GLY A 179 -19.13 -5.26 -0.67
N LEU A 180 -19.91 -4.58 -1.53
CA LEU A 180 -19.75 -4.70 -2.99
C LEU A 180 -18.46 -4.03 -3.47
N THR A 181 -18.11 -2.89 -2.85
CA THR A 181 -16.82 -2.25 -3.12
C THR A 181 -15.65 -3.14 -2.72
N LYS A 182 -15.71 -3.79 -1.55
CA LYS A 182 -14.67 -4.72 -1.09
C LYS A 182 -14.54 -5.93 -2.02
N GLU A 183 -15.67 -6.52 -2.41
CA GLU A 183 -15.73 -7.64 -3.35
C GLU A 183 -15.09 -7.26 -4.70
N TRP A 184 -15.45 -6.09 -5.24
CA TRP A 184 -14.89 -5.61 -6.49
C TRP A 184 -13.36 -5.47 -6.45
N PHE A 185 -12.80 -4.84 -5.42
CA PHE A 185 -11.35 -4.74 -5.27
C PHE A 185 -10.68 -6.11 -5.20
N LEU A 186 -11.24 -7.04 -4.43
CA LEU A 186 -10.69 -8.39 -4.30
C LEU A 186 -10.65 -9.12 -5.64
N LEU A 187 -11.75 -9.07 -6.41
CA LEU A 187 -11.83 -9.72 -7.71
C LEU A 187 -10.92 -9.06 -8.74
N LEU A 188 -10.87 -7.72 -8.76
CA LEU A 188 -10.07 -6.97 -9.71
C LEU A 188 -8.57 -7.19 -9.51
N ILE A 189 -8.09 -7.11 -8.26
CA ILE A 189 -6.68 -7.36 -7.93
C ILE A 189 -6.28 -8.78 -8.33
N ARG A 190 -7.10 -9.79 -8.03
CA ARG A 190 -6.82 -11.18 -8.42
C ARG A 190 -6.68 -11.36 -9.94
N GLN A 191 -7.51 -10.70 -10.74
CA GLN A 191 -7.42 -10.79 -12.20
C GLN A 191 -6.19 -10.07 -12.76
N ILE A 192 -5.86 -8.90 -12.24
CA ILE A 192 -4.71 -8.09 -12.72
C ILE A 192 -3.36 -8.74 -12.39
N PHE A 193 -3.26 -9.38 -11.23
CA PHE A 193 -2.04 -10.05 -10.79
C PHE A 193 -1.95 -11.50 -11.27
N HIS A 194 -2.93 -11.97 -12.03
CA HIS A 194 -2.87 -13.28 -12.66
C HIS A 194 -1.74 -13.31 -13.71
N PRO A 195 -0.94 -14.40 -13.80
CA PRO A 195 0.16 -14.49 -14.77
C PRO A 195 -0.27 -14.21 -16.22
N ASP A 196 -1.47 -14.65 -16.61
CA ASP A 196 -2.02 -14.45 -17.96
C ASP A 196 -2.24 -12.96 -18.31
N TYR A 197 -2.33 -12.08 -17.33
CA TYR A 197 -2.47 -10.64 -17.56
C TYR A 197 -1.13 -9.98 -17.92
N GLY A 198 0.00 -10.59 -17.55
CA GLY A 198 1.34 -10.19 -18.01
C GLY A 198 1.91 -8.89 -17.44
N MET A 199 1.33 -8.34 -16.37
CA MET A 199 1.79 -7.07 -15.78
C MET A 199 2.74 -7.23 -14.59
N PHE A 200 2.51 -8.27 -13.80
CA PHE A 200 3.33 -8.56 -12.63
C PHE A 200 3.86 -9.98 -12.71
N VAL A 201 5.06 -10.17 -12.19
CA VAL A 201 5.71 -11.46 -12.04
C VAL A 201 5.61 -11.85 -10.56
N TYR A 202 5.06 -13.03 -10.30
CA TYR A 202 5.03 -13.59 -8.95
C TYR A 202 6.33 -14.34 -8.68
N HIS A 203 7.02 -14.00 -7.59
CA HIS A 203 8.24 -14.67 -7.15
C HIS A 203 7.92 -15.65 -6.01
N PRO A 204 7.90 -16.98 -6.23
CA PRO A 204 7.44 -17.95 -5.24
C PRO A 204 8.30 -18.02 -3.97
N ASN A 205 9.61 -17.79 -4.11
CA ASN A 205 10.57 -17.90 -3.00
C ASN A 205 10.42 -16.76 -1.98
N SER A 206 10.06 -15.56 -2.46
CA SER A 206 9.78 -14.38 -1.65
C SER A 206 8.29 -14.14 -1.41
N ARG A 207 7.42 -14.84 -2.14
CA ARG A 207 5.95 -14.72 -2.13
C ARG A 207 5.45 -13.31 -2.43
N CYS A 208 6.20 -12.55 -3.22
CA CYS A 208 5.85 -11.19 -3.61
C CYS A 208 5.62 -11.06 -5.11
N TYR A 209 4.96 -9.97 -5.50
CA TYR A 209 4.83 -9.56 -6.89
C TYR A 209 5.86 -8.48 -7.22
N TRP A 210 6.39 -8.53 -8.44
CA TRP A 210 7.24 -7.49 -9.01
C TRP A 210 6.74 -7.08 -10.39
N PHE A 211 7.16 -5.91 -10.86
CA PHE A 211 6.76 -5.41 -12.18
C PHE A 211 7.46 -6.24 -13.27
N SER A 212 6.72 -6.64 -14.30
CA SER A 212 7.35 -7.27 -15.47
C SER A 212 8.29 -6.28 -16.16
N THR A 213 9.41 -6.78 -16.65
CA THR A 213 10.35 -6.02 -17.48
C THR A 213 9.90 -5.90 -18.93
N ASP A 214 8.79 -6.55 -19.31
CA ASP A 214 8.25 -6.43 -20.65
C ASP A 214 7.73 -5.01 -20.93
N GLN A 215 8.18 -4.43 -22.03
CA GLN A 215 7.91 -3.03 -22.38
C GLN A 215 6.68 -2.88 -23.29
N GLU A 216 5.97 -3.97 -23.60
CA GLU A 216 4.82 -3.94 -24.47
C GLU A 216 3.60 -3.27 -23.79
N GLY A 217 3.27 -2.05 -24.23
CA GLY A 217 1.91 -1.52 -24.35
C GLY A 217 1.14 -1.11 -23.08
N ASN A 218 1.47 -1.62 -21.89
CA ASN A 218 0.52 -1.62 -20.77
C ASN A 218 0.63 -0.43 -19.77
N LEU A 219 1.23 0.69 -20.19
CA LEU A 219 1.47 1.84 -19.29
C LEU A 219 0.16 2.43 -18.73
N ARG A 220 -0.94 2.36 -19.49
CA ARG A 220 -2.24 2.84 -19.04
C ARG A 220 -2.80 1.97 -17.92
N GLU A 221 -2.68 0.65 -18.05
CA GLU A 221 -3.06 -0.29 -17.01
C GLU A 221 -2.23 -0.07 -15.74
N TYR A 222 -0.91 0.15 -15.85
CA TYR A 222 -0.06 0.42 -14.68
C TYR A 222 -0.52 1.68 -13.95
N ASN A 223 -0.79 2.75 -14.71
CA ASN A 223 -1.35 3.97 -14.14
C ASN A 223 -2.66 3.69 -13.41
N LEU A 224 -3.55 2.88 -13.99
CA LEU A 224 -4.83 2.59 -13.40
C LEU A 224 -4.71 1.76 -12.13
N ILE A 225 -3.80 0.79 -12.07
CA ILE A 225 -3.53 0.04 -10.83
C ILE A 225 -3.01 0.98 -9.74
N GLY A 226 -2.19 1.96 -10.12
CA GLY A 226 -1.80 3.06 -9.23
C GLY A 226 -3.02 3.80 -8.68
N VAL A 227 -3.95 4.22 -9.56
CA VAL A 227 -5.21 4.88 -9.16
C VAL A 227 -6.02 4.00 -8.22
N LEU A 228 -6.17 2.71 -8.51
CA LEU A 228 -6.91 1.75 -7.68
C LEU A 228 -6.29 1.61 -6.29
N MET A 229 -4.97 1.50 -6.21
CA MET A 229 -4.24 1.46 -4.94
C MET A 229 -4.42 2.77 -4.17
N GLY A 230 -4.38 3.92 -4.84
CA GLY A 230 -4.67 5.22 -4.24
C GLY A 230 -6.11 5.31 -3.72
N LEU A 231 -7.09 4.80 -4.47
CA LEU A 231 -8.50 4.74 -4.05
C LEU A 231 -8.70 3.81 -2.86
N ALA A 232 -7.97 2.70 -2.79
CA ALA A 232 -8.03 1.77 -1.67
C ALA A 232 -7.54 2.45 -0.38
N VAL A 233 -6.37 3.10 -0.43
CA VAL A 233 -5.86 3.92 0.69
C VAL A 233 -6.85 5.02 1.06
N TYR A 234 -7.38 5.73 0.08
CA TYR A 234 -8.36 6.81 0.27
C TYR A 234 -9.63 6.35 1.00
N ASN A 235 -10.16 5.19 0.61
CA ASN A 235 -11.40 4.63 1.17
C ASN A 235 -11.15 3.69 2.36
N SER A 236 -9.91 3.60 2.87
CA SER A 236 -9.52 2.70 3.96
C SER A 236 -9.86 1.23 3.67
N ILE A 237 -9.63 0.81 2.43
CA ILE A 237 -9.81 -0.56 1.95
C ILE A 237 -8.43 -1.20 1.86
N ILE A 238 -8.26 -2.34 2.54
CA ILE A 238 -7.05 -3.15 2.41
C ILE A 238 -7.10 -3.95 1.11
N LEU A 239 -5.96 -4.07 0.45
CA LEU A 239 -5.77 -4.86 -0.76
C LEU A 239 -4.98 -6.12 -0.44
N ASP A 240 -5.44 -7.24 -0.98
CA ASP A 240 -4.77 -8.54 -0.91
C ASP A 240 -3.66 -8.59 -1.96
N LEU A 241 -2.58 -7.84 -1.71
CA LEU A 241 -1.39 -7.78 -2.56
C LEU A 241 -0.13 -7.76 -1.69
N HIS A 242 0.96 -8.30 -2.21
CA HIS A 242 2.26 -8.28 -1.53
C HIS A 242 3.35 -7.75 -2.46
N PHE A 243 3.71 -6.48 -2.24
CA PHE A 243 4.89 -5.86 -2.85
C PHE A 243 6.04 -5.83 -1.85
N PRO A 244 7.30 -5.90 -2.32
CA PRO A 244 8.48 -5.67 -1.47
C PRO A 244 8.54 -4.21 -0.98
N SER A 245 9.26 -3.98 0.12
CA SER A 245 9.42 -2.68 0.78
C SER A 245 9.93 -1.58 -0.18
N VAL A 246 10.79 -1.97 -1.12
CA VAL A 246 11.35 -1.10 -2.17
C VAL A 246 10.26 -0.46 -3.02
N CYS A 247 9.13 -1.14 -3.26
CA CYS A 247 8.00 -0.59 -4.02
C CYS A 247 7.43 0.67 -3.33
N TYR A 248 7.24 0.61 -2.01
CA TYR A 248 6.71 1.72 -1.23
C TYR A 248 7.73 2.87 -1.10
N ARG A 249 9.03 2.57 -1.04
CA ARG A 249 10.09 3.60 -1.13
C ARG A 249 10.05 4.33 -2.46
N LYS A 250 9.90 3.61 -3.58
CA LYS A 250 9.75 4.21 -4.91
C LYS A 250 8.50 5.08 -5.00
N LEU A 251 7.37 4.64 -4.42
CA LEU A 251 6.13 5.44 -4.36
C LEU A 251 6.30 6.77 -3.61
N LEU A 252 7.21 6.82 -2.63
CA LEU A 252 7.55 8.02 -1.87
C LEU A 252 8.78 8.77 -2.42
N SER A 253 9.25 8.46 -3.63
CA SER A 253 10.42 9.09 -4.24
C SER A 253 10.06 9.84 -5.52
N PRO A 254 9.66 11.13 -5.44
CA PRO A 254 9.34 11.90 -4.23
C PRO A 254 7.92 11.64 -3.71
N PRO A 255 7.59 12.02 -2.47
CA PRO A 255 6.26 11.80 -1.89
C PRO A 255 5.22 12.81 -2.40
N VAL A 256 5.65 13.81 -3.18
CA VAL A 256 4.80 14.77 -3.87
C VAL A 256 5.26 14.89 -5.31
N VAL A 257 4.34 14.68 -6.23
CA VAL A 257 4.62 14.77 -7.67
C VAL A 257 5.17 16.16 -8.00
N PRO A 258 6.38 16.25 -8.59
CA PRO A 258 6.93 17.52 -9.01
C PRO A 258 6.07 18.12 -10.14
N PRO A 259 5.97 19.45 -10.24
CA PRO A 259 5.15 20.12 -11.26
C PRO A 259 5.70 20.01 -12.69
N SER A 260 6.82 19.30 -12.89
CA SER A 260 7.46 19.11 -14.20
C SER A 260 7.24 17.69 -14.67
N ASP A 261 6.65 17.50 -15.86
CA ASP A 261 6.42 16.18 -16.46
C ASP A 261 7.73 15.40 -16.70
N SER A 262 8.85 16.12 -16.81
CA SER A 262 10.20 15.57 -16.97
C SER A 262 10.87 15.15 -15.65
N ALA A 263 10.20 15.29 -14.51
CA ALA A 263 10.81 14.94 -13.23
C ALA A 263 10.97 13.42 -13.13
N HIS A 264 12.18 13.01 -12.76
CA HIS A 264 12.50 11.62 -12.49
C HIS A 264 11.88 11.22 -11.15
N VAL A 265 10.84 10.39 -11.20
CA VAL A 265 10.03 9.93 -10.06
C VAL A 265 9.97 8.41 -10.04
N GLY A 266 9.57 7.83 -8.90
CA GLY A 266 9.37 6.39 -8.81
C GLY A 266 10.67 5.60 -8.79
N VAL A 267 11.76 6.17 -8.26
CA VAL A 267 13.09 5.53 -8.25
C VAL A 267 13.71 5.51 -6.86
N VAL A 268 14.41 4.42 -6.55
CA VAL A 268 15.22 4.31 -5.34
C VAL A 268 16.61 4.88 -5.63
N LYS A 269 17.10 5.77 -4.77
CA LYS A 269 18.40 6.44 -4.99
C LYS A 269 19.61 5.58 -4.65
N SER A 270 19.43 4.61 -3.76
CA SER A 270 20.50 3.74 -3.26
C SER A 270 19.92 2.33 -3.10
N PRO A 271 19.73 1.60 -4.21
CA PRO A 271 19.29 0.22 -4.14
C PRO A 271 20.33 -0.63 -3.41
N THR A 272 19.88 -1.58 -2.59
CA THR A 272 20.79 -2.45 -1.83
C THR A 272 20.56 -3.93 -2.14
N MET A 273 21.47 -4.78 -1.66
CA MET A 273 21.34 -6.22 -1.76
C MET A 273 20.11 -6.74 -0.99
N GLU A 274 19.79 -6.12 0.14
CA GLU A 274 18.58 -6.44 0.91
C GLU A 274 17.30 -6.18 0.11
N ASP A 275 17.28 -5.08 -0.66
CA ASP A 275 16.15 -4.75 -1.53
C ASP A 275 15.93 -5.81 -2.61
N LEU A 276 17.03 -6.30 -3.18
CA LEU A 276 16.97 -7.40 -4.14
C LEU A 276 16.57 -8.71 -3.47
N ALA A 277 17.04 -8.97 -2.25
CA ALA A 277 16.73 -10.19 -1.52
C ALA A 277 15.24 -10.35 -1.19
N GLU A 278 14.51 -9.24 -1.00
CA GLU A 278 13.06 -9.25 -0.84
C GLU A 278 12.32 -9.73 -2.10
N ILE A 279 12.92 -9.63 -3.29
CA ILE A 279 12.31 -10.02 -4.56
C ILE A 279 12.88 -11.36 -5.03
N MET A 280 14.21 -11.43 -5.17
CA MET A 280 14.97 -12.55 -5.71
C MET A 280 16.09 -12.95 -4.72
N PRO A 281 15.74 -13.66 -3.63
CA PRO A 281 16.70 -14.00 -2.57
C PRO A 281 17.89 -14.84 -3.06
N ASP A 282 17.67 -15.70 -4.05
CA ASP A 282 18.73 -16.57 -4.59
C ASP A 282 19.72 -15.78 -5.47
N VAL A 283 19.22 -14.81 -6.25
CA VAL A 283 20.07 -13.91 -7.03
C VAL A 283 20.89 -13.05 -6.07
N SER A 284 20.26 -12.48 -5.04
CA SER A 284 20.98 -11.71 -4.02
C SER A 284 22.07 -12.54 -3.34
N ARG A 285 21.81 -13.82 -3.06
CA ARG A 285 22.82 -14.72 -2.47
C ARG A 285 24.00 -14.94 -3.43
N GLY A 286 23.72 -15.22 -4.70
CA GLY A 286 24.76 -15.41 -5.72
C GLY A 286 25.61 -14.16 -5.94
N LEU A 287 25.01 -12.97 -5.95
CA LEU A 287 25.76 -11.71 -6.04
C LEU A 287 26.61 -11.47 -4.77
N ALA A 288 26.12 -11.84 -3.58
CA ALA A 288 26.92 -11.75 -2.36
C ALA A 288 28.11 -12.73 -2.37
N GLU A 289 27.92 -13.93 -2.91
CA GLU A 289 28.99 -14.92 -3.12
C GLU A 289 30.03 -14.42 -4.14
N LEU A 290 29.61 -13.76 -5.23
CA LEU A 290 30.51 -13.09 -6.18
C LEU A 290 31.38 -12.03 -5.50
N LEU A 291 30.79 -11.20 -4.63
CA LEU A 291 31.52 -10.18 -3.87
C LEU A 291 32.48 -10.79 -2.83
N ALA A 292 32.14 -11.93 -2.25
CA ALA A 292 32.96 -12.62 -1.27
C ALA A 292 34.03 -13.54 -1.89
N TYR A 293 33.98 -13.77 -3.21
CA TYR A 293 34.84 -14.74 -3.88
C TYR A 293 36.33 -14.37 -3.78
N GLU A 294 37.17 -15.32 -3.34
CA GLU A 294 38.63 -15.12 -3.18
C GLU A 294 39.44 -15.56 -4.41
N GLY A 295 38.83 -16.32 -5.34
CA GLY A 295 39.45 -16.82 -6.56
C GLY A 295 39.48 -15.79 -7.70
N ASN A 296 39.72 -16.26 -8.93
CA ASN A 296 39.75 -15.41 -10.12
C ASN A 296 38.34 -15.33 -10.72
N VAL A 297 37.66 -14.21 -10.53
CA VAL A 297 36.26 -14.04 -10.97
C VAL A 297 36.11 -14.23 -12.49
N GLU A 298 37.06 -13.72 -13.28
CA GLU A 298 37.00 -13.80 -14.73
C GLU A 298 37.12 -15.24 -15.22
N GLU A 299 38.12 -15.98 -14.74
CA GLU A 299 38.38 -17.36 -15.16
C GLU A 299 37.38 -18.36 -14.57
N ASP A 300 36.99 -18.19 -13.30
CA ASP A 300 36.19 -19.17 -12.57
C ASP A 300 34.69 -19.01 -12.83
N MET A 301 34.20 -17.78 -13.03
CA MET A 301 32.77 -17.49 -13.22
C MET A 301 32.40 -17.12 -14.65
N CYS A 302 33.35 -16.65 -15.47
CA CYS A 302 33.14 -16.32 -16.89
C CYS A 302 31.93 -15.39 -17.13
N LEU A 303 31.67 -14.46 -16.20
CA LEU A 303 30.57 -13.50 -16.32
C LEU A 303 30.97 -12.33 -17.21
N THR A 304 29.98 -11.70 -17.84
CA THR A 304 30.12 -10.43 -18.56
C THR A 304 29.12 -9.41 -18.00
N PHE A 305 29.17 -8.14 -18.43
CA PHE A 305 28.21 -7.11 -18.05
C PHE A 305 26.86 -7.26 -18.80
N GLN A 306 26.40 -8.50 -18.91
CA GLN A 306 25.15 -8.92 -19.53
C GLN A 306 24.41 -9.86 -18.57
N VAL A 307 23.10 -9.67 -18.44
CA VAL A 307 22.25 -10.43 -17.53
C VAL A 307 21.11 -11.08 -18.27
N SER A 308 20.70 -12.27 -17.83
CA SER A 308 19.55 -12.98 -18.37
C SER A 308 18.46 -13.08 -17.31
N LEU A 309 17.23 -12.76 -17.69
CA LEU A 309 16.05 -12.81 -16.84
C LEU A 309 15.01 -13.70 -17.51
N GLU A 310 14.45 -14.65 -16.74
CA GLU A 310 13.36 -15.50 -17.20
C GLU A 310 12.03 -14.94 -16.72
N GLU A 311 11.16 -14.57 -17.66
CA GLU A 311 9.79 -14.13 -17.40
C GLU A 311 8.83 -14.89 -18.32
N TYR A 312 7.71 -15.38 -17.77
CA TYR A 312 6.67 -16.09 -18.53
C TYR A 312 7.20 -17.24 -19.42
N GLY A 313 8.24 -17.94 -18.94
CA GLY A 313 8.89 -19.04 -19.66
C GLY A 313 9.80 -18.62 -20.82
N GLN A 314 10.10 -17.31 -20.93
CA GLN A 314 11.03 -16.76 -21.92
C GLN A 314 12.24 -16.14 -21.23
N VAL A 315 13.44 -16.49 -21.71
CA VAL A 315 14.69 -15.87 -21.25
C VAL A 315 15.00 -14.67 -22.14
N LYS A 316 15.05 -13.48 -21.54
CA LYS A 316 15.47 -12.23 -22.18
C LYS A 316 16.82 -11.81 -21.62
N THR A 317 17.68 -11.26 -22.47
CA THR A 317 19.04 -10.88 -22.11
C THR A 317 19.23 -9.37 -22.26
N TYR A 318 19.81 -8.74 -21.25
CA TYR A 318 19.95 -7.29 -21.11
C TYR A 318 21.41 -6.92 -20.88
N LYS A 319 21.83 -5.78 -21.44
CA LYS A 319 23.17 -5.23 -21.24
C LYS A 319 23.15 -4.25 -20.08
N LEU A 320 24.04 -4.42 -19.11
CA LEU A 320 24.15 -3.51 -17.96
C LEU A 320 24.92 -2.23 -18.31
N ARG A 321 25.78 -2.29 -19.34
CA ARG A 321 26.53 -1.15 -19.87
C ARG A 321 26.80 -1.30 -21.37
N GLU A 322 27.36 -0.26 -21.98
CA GLU A 322 27.77 -0.28 -23.38
C GLU A 322 28.78 -1.41 -23.64
N GLU A 323 28.56 -2.17 -24.71
CA GLU A 323 29.35 -3.36 -25.08
C GLU A 323 29.48 -4.41 -23.98
N GLY A 324 28.54 -4.43 -23.02
CA GLY A 324 28.61 -5.28 -21.82
C GLY A 324 28.73 -6.77 -22.11
N GLU A 325 28.25 -7.25 -23.26
CA GLU A 325 28.40 -8.65 -23.69
C GLU A 325 29.85 -9.09 -23.97
N ASN A 326 30.76 -8.14 -24.24
CA ASN A 326 32.15 -8.41 -24.58
C ASN A 326 33.12 -8.07 -23.43
N VAL A 327 32.61 -7.49 -22.34
CA VAL A 327 33.45 -7.12 -21.20
C VAL A 327 33.29 -8.13 -20.08
N PRO A 328 34.36 -8.87 -19.73
CA PRO A 328 34.33 -9.79 -18.59
C PRO A 328 34.19 -9.04 -17.26
N VAL A 329 33.59 -9.71 -16.29
CA VAL A 329 33.59 -9.27 -14.89
C VAL A 329 34.86 -9.81 -14.23
N THR A 330 35.65 -8.93 -13.64
CA THR A 330 36.89 -9.28 -12.92
C THR A 330 36.74 -9.03 -11.42
N ASN A 331 37.76 -9.40 -10.63
CA ASN A 331 37.81 -9.11 -9.20
C ASN A 331 37.72 -7.60 -8.91
N GLU A 332 38.24 -6.75 -9.79
CA GLU A 332 38.19 -5.29 -9.65
C GLU A 332 36.83 -4.71 -10.07
N SER A 333 36.13 -5.34 -11.01
CA SER A 333 34.88 -4.81 -11.58
C SER A 333 33.61 -5.46 -11.01
N ARG A 334 33.74 -6.43 -10.09
CA ARG A 334 32.58 -7.15 -9.52
C ARG A 334 31.64 -6.25 -8.71
N GLU A 335 32.17 -5.23 -8.03
CA GLU A 335 31.34 -4.26 -7.29
C GLU A 335 30.51 -3.43 -8.27
N GLU A 336 31.12 -2.93 -9.34
CA GLU A 336 30.43 -2.22 -10.43
C GLU A 336 29.33 -3.10 -11.06
N TYR A 337 29.62 -4.38 -11.32
CA TYR A 337 28.64 -5.31 -11.87
C TYR A 337 27.41 -5.46 -10.95
N VAL A 338 27.62 -5.61 -9.64
CA VAL A 338 26.52 -5.72 -8.67
C VAL A 338 25.73 -4.42 -8.59
N ASP A 339 26.39 -3.27 -8.52
CA ASP A 339 25.72 -1.96 -8.47
C ASP A 339 24.86 -1.72 -9.72
N LEU A 340 25.39 -2.03 -10.90
CA LEU A 340 24.64 -1.92 -12.16
C LEU A 340 23.48 -2.91 -12.23
N TYR A 341 23.65 -4.14 -11.70
CA TYR A 341 22.57 -5.12 -11.62
C TYR A 341 21.42 -4.58 -10.76
N LEU A 342 21.74 -4.07 -9.57
CA LEU A 342 20.77 -3.52 -8.62
C LEU A 342 20.02 -2.31 -9.21
N GLU A 343 20.74 -1.36 -9.79
CA GLU A 343 20.13 -0.19 -10.44
C GLU A 343 19.24 -0.60 -11.63
N TRP A 344 19.69 -1.57 -12.43
CA TRP A 344 18.91 -2.05 -13.55
C TRP A 344 17.59 -2.70 -13.12
N ILE A 345 17.63 -3.71 -12.24
CA ILE A 345 16.44 -4.49 -11.89
C ILE A 345 15.45 -3.72 -11.02
N LEU A 346 15.94 -2.86 -10.11
CA LEU A 346 15.08 -2.13 -9.18
C LEU A 346 14.58 -0.80 -9.76
N ASN A 347 15.29 -0.21 -10.73
CA ASN A 347 14.90 1.07 -11.35
C ASN A 347 14.74 0.97 -12.86
N ALA A 348 15.82 0.76 -13.62
CA ALA A 348 15.82 1.02 -15.07
C ALA A 348 14.88 0.09 -15.86
N ALA A 349 14.87 -1.21 -15.53
CA ALA A 349 14.13 -2.24 -16.27
C ALA A 349 12.61 -2.03 -16.23
N ILE A 350 12.11 -1.38 -15.18
CA ILE A 350 10.68 -1.18 -14.90
C ILE A 350 10.29 0.30 -14.86
N TYR A 351 11.17 1.21 -15.31
CA TYR A 351 11.02 2.63 -15.05
C TYR A 351 9.72 3.21 -15.59
N GLU A 352 9.38 2.92 -16.84
CA GLU A 352 8.17 3.47 -17.48
C GLU A 352 6.89 2.91 -16.84
N GLN A 353 6.87 1.60 -16.58
CA GLN A 353 5.76 0.90 -15.90
C GLN A 353 5.55 1.47 -14.50
N PHE A 354 6.63 1.59 -13.72
CA PHE A 354 6.56 2.11 -12.36
C PHE A 354 6.22 3.60 -12.34
N ARG A 355 6.75 4.41 -13.27
CA ARG A 355 6.41 5.83 -13.40
C ARG A 355 4.92 6.02 -13.66
N ALA A 356 4.34 5.22 -14.55
CA ALA A 356 2.91 5.27 -14.83
C ALA A 356 2.10 4.92 -13.57
N PHE A 357 2.45 3.84 -12.88
CA PHE A 357 1.86 3.42 -11.60
C PHE A 357 1.97 4.50 -10.50
N TYR A 358 3.15 5.08 -10.33
CA TYR A 358 3.41 6.19 -9.41
C TYR A 358 2.47 7.37 -9.68
N LEU A 359 2.36 7.82 -10.94
CA LEU A 359 1.50 8.95 -11.31
C LEU A 359 0.02 8.63 -11.05
N GLY A 360 -0.38 7.38 -11.24
CA GLY A 360 -1.71 6.90 -10.93
C GLY A 360 -2.03 7.00 -9.45
N PHE A 361 -1.16 6.44 -8.60
CA PHE A 361 -1.29 6.47 -7.15
C PHE A 361 -1.39 7.91 -6.62
N HIS A 362 -0.48 8.77 -7.07
CA HIS A 362 -0.46 10.16 -6.65
C HIS A 362 -1.62 10.98 -7.19
N SER A 363 -2.27 10.60 -8.28
CA SER A 363 -3.45 11.33 -8.78
C SER A 363 -4.62 11.34 -7.78
N VAL A 364 -4.73 10.30 -6.95
CA VAL A 364 -5.73 10.18 -5.89
C VAL A 364 -5.19 10.72 -4.58
N CYS A 365 -3.96 10.31 -4.22
CA CYS A 365 -3.34 10.61 -2.94
C CYS A 365 -2.55 11.93 -2.91
N ALA A 366 -2.71 12.83 -3.89
CA ALA A 366 -2.03 14.13 -3.96
C ALA A 366 -2.41 15.08 -2.79
N SER A 367 -1.85 14.80 -1.62
CA SER A 367 -1.96 15.56 -0.40
C SER A 367 -0.59 15.66 0.27
N ASN A 368 -0.33 16.79 0.94
CA ASN A 368 0.86 16.92 1.78
C ASN A 368 0.87 15.92 2.95
N ALA A 369 -0.27 15.30 3.28
CA ALA A 369 -0.33 14.27 4.29
C ALA A 369 0.53 13.03 3.96
N LEU A 370 0.75 12.72 2.66
CA LEU A 370 1.68 11.66 2.26
C LEU A 370 3.13 11.94 2.69
N ILE A 371 3.53 13.20 2.83
CA ILE A 371 4.89 13.59 3.23
C ILE A 371 5.19 13.09 4.66
N MET A 372 4.16 12.90 5.49
CA MET A 372 4.31 12.44 6.86
C MET A 372 4.48 10.93 6.97
N LEU A 373 4.23 10.18 5.89
CA LEU A 373 4.27 8.73 5.89
C LEU A 373 5.68 8.21 5.61
N ARG A 374 5.98 7.09 6.26
CA ARG A 374 7.10 6.21 5.94
C ARG A 374 6.69 5.13 4.94
N PRO A 375 7.63 4.52 4.20
CA PRO A 375 7.33 3.41 3.30
C PRO A 375 6.55 2.26 3.96
N GLU A 376 6.94 1.88 5.18
CA GLU A 376 6.30 0.82 5.97
C GLU A 376 4.86 1.22 6.36
N GLU A 377 4.63 2.49 6.61
CA GLU A 377 3.31 3.04 6.90
C GLU A 377 2.40 3.04 5.66
N VAL A 378 2.97 3.29 4.46
CA VAL A 378 2.23 3.16 3.20
C VAL A 378 1.86 1.70 2.95
N GLU A 379 2.78 0.74 3.19
CA GLU A 379 2.45 -0.69 3.13
C GLU A 379 1.28 -1.01 4.06
N MET A 380 1.33 -0.59 5.33
CA MET A 380 0.26 -0.84 6.29
C MET A 380 -1.08 -0.24 5.85
N LEU A 381 -1.09 0.94 5.22
CA LEU A 381 -2.31 1.56 4.70
C LEU A 381 -2.90 0.81 3.50
N VAL A 382 -2.05 0.16 2.69
CA VAL A 382 -2.46 -0.56 1.48
C VAL A 382 -2.85 -1.99 1.82
N CYS A 383 -1.97 -2.72 2.48
CA CYS A 383 -2.10 -4.15 2.73
C CYS A 383 -2.74 -4.47 4.08
N GLY A 384 -2.78 -3.51 5.00
CA GLY A 384 -3.17 -3.74 6.38
C GLY A 384 -2.01 -4.17 7.28
N SER A 385 -2.29 -4.23 8.58
CA SER A 385 -1.35 -4.65 9.61
C SER A 385 -1.26 -6.18 9.69
N PRO A 386 -0.06 -6.74 9.88
CA PRO A 386 0.14 -8.17 10.11
C PRO A 386 -0.16 -8.60 11.56
N THR A 387 -0.35 -7.65 12.48
CA THR A 387 -0.52 -7.94 13.91
C THR A 387 -1.93 -8.41 14.22
N LEU A 388 -2.05 -9.64 14.71
CA LEU A 388 -3.33 -10.27 15.05
C LEU A 388 -3.57 -10.20 16.56
N ASP A 389 -4.62 -9.49 16.98
CA ASP A 389 -5.13 -9.51 18.36
C ASP A 389 -6.55 -10.09 18.40
N LEU A 390 -6.63 -11.41 18.59
CA LEU A 390 -7.89 -12.14 18.63
C LEU A 390 -8.79 -11.70 19.80
N ASN A 391 -8.23 -11.09 20.86
CA ASN A 391 -9.05 -10.58 21.96
C ASN A 391 -9.81 -9.33 21.52
N GLU A 392 -9.18 -8.44 20.75
CA GLU A 392 -9.86 -7.30 20.15
C GLU A 392 -10.91 -7.75 19.14
N LEU A 393 -10.61 -8.73 18.30
CA LEU A 393 -11.59 -9.30 17.37
C LEU A 393 -12.81 -9.86 18.12
N ARG A 394 -12.58 -10.60 19.21
CA ARG A 394 -13.65 -11.16 20.04
C ARG A 394 -14.56 -10.09 20.63
N LYS A 395 -14.02 -8.94 21.04
CA LYS A 395 -14.80 -7.83 21.62
C LYS A 395 -15.77 -7.21 20.61
N VAL A 396 -15.39 -7.15 19.34
CA VAL A 396 -16.20 -6.55 18.27
C VAL A 396 -17.02 -7.56 17.47
N THR A 397 -16.97 -8.84 17.86
CA THR A 397 -17.72 -9.89 17.17
C THR A 397 -19.20 -9.82 17.48
N GLU A 398 -20.01 -9.74 16.44
CA GLU A 398 -21.47 -9.87 16.53
C GLU A 398 -21.89 -11.34 16.39
N TYR A 399 -22.84 -11.77 17.22
CA TYR A 399 -23.36 -13.13 17.23
C TYR A 399 -24.80 -13.16 16.77
N ASP A 400 -25.11 -14.01 15.78
CA ASP A 400 -26.45 -14.18 15.22
C ASP A 400 -26.88 -15.64 15.37
N GLY A 401 -27.92 -15.86 16.18
CA GLY A 401 -28.35 -17.21 16.60
C GLY A 401 -27.45 -17.88 17.65
N TYR A 402 -26.37 -17.22 18.06
CA TYR A 402 -25.50 -17.57 19.19
C TYR A 402 -25.46 -16.44 20.22
N LYS A 403 -24.98 -16.75 21.42
CA LYS A 403 -24.60 -15.79 22.45
C LYS A 403 -23.11 -15.94 22.78
N ALA A 404 -22.51 -14.85 23.27
CA ALA A 404 -21.08 -14.82 23.61
C ALA A 404 -20.70 -15.81 24.73
N ASP A 405 -21.67 -16.23 25.55
CA ASP A 405 -21.54 -17.20 26.65
C ASP A 405 -21.91 -18.64 26.26
N ASP A 406 -22.34 -18.88 25.02
CA ASP A 406 -22.60 -20.25 24.55
C ASP A 406 -21.28 -21.04 24.54
N VAL A 407 -21.33 -22.30 25.01
CA VAL A 407 -20.15 -23.18 25.15
C VAL A 407 -19.36 -23.26 23.84
N ILE A 408 -20.04 -23.42 22.70
CA ILE A 408 -19.38 -23.50 21.40
C ILE A 408 -18.64 -22.21 21.02
N ILE A 409 -19.11 -21.04 21.44
CA ILE A 409 -18.46 -19.77 21.16
C ILE A 409 -17.22 -19.61 22.04
N ILE A 410 -17.29 -20.02 23.31
CA ILE A 410 -16.14 -20.05 24.21
C ILE A 410 -15.08 -21.00 23.63
N ASP A 411 -15.48 -22.22 23.28
CA ASP A 411 -14.62 -23.24 22.67
C ASP A 411 -13.97 -22.74 21.38
N PHE A 412 -14.72 -22.01 20.54
CA PHE A 412 -14.23 -21.43 19.30
C PHE A 412 -13.06 -20.48 19.53
N TRP A 413 -13.19 -19.54 20.48
CA TRP A 413 -12.12 -18.59 20.79
C TRP A 413 -10.91 -19.28 21.41
N GLU A 414 -11.10 -20.26 22.30
CA GLU A 414 -10.02 -21.04 22.87
C GLU A 414 -9.24 -21.83 21.81
N VAL A 415 -9.97 -22.52 20.92
CA VAL A 415 -9.39 -23.25 19.79
C VAL A 415 -8.60 -22.30 18.90
N LEU A 416 -9.19 -21.18 18.48
CA LEU A 416 -8.54 -20.21 17.60
C LEU A 416 -7.28 -19.60 18.22
N GLN A 417 -7.31 -19.27 19.51
CA GLN A 417 -6.16 -18.74 20.24
C GLN A 417 -5.00 -19.73 20.32
N SER A 418 -5.31 -21.03 20.44
CA SER A 418 -4.34 -22.12 20.53
C SER A 418 -3.72 -22.54 19.19
N LEU A 419 -4.19 -22.00 18.06
CA LEU A 419 -3.61 -22.29 16.75
C LEU A 419 -2.25 -21.60 16.57
N SER A 420 -1.44 -22.10 15.65
CA SER A 420 -0.22 -21.42 15.21
C SER A 420 -0.55 -20.12 14.48
N ASP A 421 0.41 -19.19 14.42
CA ASP A 421 0.19 -17.90 13.74
C ASP A 421 -0.08 -18.07 12.24
N GLU A 422 0.49 -19.09 11.60
CA GLU A 422 0.16 -19.46 10.22
C GLU A 422 -1.31 -19.85 10.07
N LEU A 423 -1.84 -20.67 10.98
CA LEU A 423 -3.24 -21.08 10.96
C LEU A 423 -4.19 -19.93 11.34
N LYS A 424 -3.78 -19.01 12.22
CA LYS A 424 -4.55 -17.79 12.52
C LYS A 424 -4.65 -16.89 11.28
N LYS A 425 -3.57 -16.74 10.51
CA LYS A 425 -3.57 -16.04 9.22
C LYS A 425 -4.50 -16.71 8.21
N LYS A 426 -4.43 -18.04 8.08
CA LYS A 426 -5.36 -18.80 7.21
C LYS A 426 -6.82 -18.65 7.65
N PHE A 427 -7.09 -18.62 8.95
CA PHE A 427 -8.42 -18.33 9.47
C PHE A 427 -8.89 -16.93 9.07
N LEU A 428 -8.04 -15.92 9.24
CA LEU A 428 -8.40 -14.55 8.88
C LEU A 428 -8.67 -14.43 7.37
N LEU A 429 -7.83 -15.06 6.55
CA LEU A 429 -8.03 -15.15 5.11
C LEU A 429 -9.35 -15.84 4.75
N PHE A 430 -9.65 -16.97 5.40
CA PHE A 430 -10.90 -17.70 5.23
C PHE A 430 -12.13 -16.84 5.58
N ALA A 431 -12.07 -16.14 6.70
CA ALA A 431 -13.21 -15.38 7.24
C ALA A 431 -13.41 -14.01 6.58
N THR A 432 -12.33 -13.37 6.13
CA THR A 432 -12.33 -11.95 5.74
C THR A 432 -11.78 -11.70 4.33
N GLY A 433 -11.17 -12.68 3.70
CA GLY A 433 -10.54 -12.55 2.38
C GLY A 433 -9.17 -11.89 2.39
N SER A 434 -8.59 -11.64 3.57
CA SER A 434 -7.21 -11.17 3.73
C SER A 434 -6.59 -11.81 4.98
N ASP A 435 -5.28 -12.06 4.98
CA ASP A 435 -4.54 -12.51 6.15
C ASP A 435 -4.01 -11.33 7.01
N ARG A 436 -4.40 -10.10 6.67
CA ARG A 436 -4.06 -8.86 7.36
C ARG A 436 -5.29 -8.13 7.87
N VAL A 437 -5.09 -7.25 8.85
CA VAL A 437 -6.16 -6.48 9.51
C VAL A 437 -6.10 -5.00 9.13
N PRO A 438 -7.21 -4.25 9.21
CA PRO A 438 -7.17 -2.81 8.99
C PRO A 438 -6.18 -2.09 9.91
N VAL A 439 -5.69 -0.93 9.46
CA VAL A 439 -4.89 -0.03 10.31
C VAL A 439 -5.70 0.32 11.58
N GLY A 440 -5.08 0.27 12.75
CA GLY A 440 -5.78 0.37 14.04
C GLY A 440 -6.12 -0.97 14.68
N GLY A 441 -5.94 -2.08 13.96
CA GLY A 441 -6.02 -3.44 14.51
C GLY A 441 -7.41 -4.07 14.41
N MET A 442 -7.56 -5.25 15.03
CA MET A 442 -8.78 -6.06 14.94
C MET A 442 -10.01 -5.40 15.60
N GLY A 443 -9.83 -4.46 16.51
CA GLY A 443 -10.91 -3.72 17.16
C GLY A 443 -11.66 -2.75 16.22
N GLU A 444 -11.11 -2.45 15.05
CA GLU A 444 -11.77 -1.62 14.03
C GLU A 444 -12.52 -2.49 12.99
N MET A 445 -12.48 -3.82 13.13
CA MET A 445 -13.13 -4.75 12.21
C MET A 445 -14.59 -4.99 12.60
N THR A 446 -15.44 -5.17 11.61
CA THR A 446 -16.73 -5.86 11.81
C THR A 446 -16.51 -7.35 11.57
N PHE A 447 -16.86 -8.20 12.53
CA PHE A 447 -16.82 -9.65 12.38
C PHE A 447 -18.10 -10.26 12.92
N LYS A 448 -18.69 -11.22 12.19
CA LYS A 448 -19.98 -11.81 12.56
C LYS A 448 -19.90 -13.33 12.58
N ILE A 449 -20.40 -13.97 13.64
CA ILE A 449 -20.56 -15.42 13.72
C ILE A 449 -22.05 -15.76 13.69
N THR A 450 -22.46 -16.56 12.72
CA THR A 450 -23.86 -16.94 12.50
C THR A 450 -24.07 -18.43 12.67
N ARG A 451 -25.11 -18.80 13.42
CA ARG A 451 -25.48 -20.19 13.65
C ARG A 451 -26.15 -20.83 12.43
N VAL A 452 -25.75 -22.06 12.13
CA VAL A 452 -26.49 -22.95 11.22
C VAL A 452 -27.23 -24.02 12.01
N THR A 453 -28.53 -24.13 11.80
CA THR A 453 -29.42 -25.06 12.54
C THR A 453 -29.55 -26.45 11.93
N ASN A 454 -29.30 -26.64 10.63
CA ASN A 454 -29.70 -27.85 9.91
C ASN A 454 -28.54 -28.71 9.35
N LYS A 455 -27.27 -28.40 9.67
CA LYS A 455 -26.09 -29.04 9.06
C LYS A 455 -24.93 -29.22 10.07
N PRO A 456 -25.07 -30.02 11.14
CA PRO A 456 -24.07 -30.13 12.21
C PRO A 456 -22.76 -30.79 11.78
N ASP A 457 -22.77 -31.62 10.73
CA ASP A 457 -21.57 -32.34 10.24
C ASP A 457 -20.79 -31.56 9.17
N ASN A 458 -21.34 -30.45 8.67
CA ASN A 458 -20.69 -29.64 7.65
C ASN A 458 -19.45 -28.94 8.19
N LEU A 459 -18.56 -28.54 7.28
CA LEU A 459 -17.49 -27.60 7.58
C LEU A 459 -18.10 -26.21 7.87
N PRO A 460 -17.42 -25.37 8.66
CA PRO A 460 -17.80 -23.96 8.72
C PRO A 460 -17.64 -23.34 7.33
N GLU A 461 -18.50 -22.36 7.02
CA GLU A 461 -18.50 -21.61 5.77
C GLU A 461 -18.21 -20.13 6.08
N ALA A 462 -17.75 -19.36 5.09
CA ALA A 462 -17.46 -17.94 5.28
C ALA A 462 -17.97 -17.09 4.12
N HIS A 463 -18.44 -15.89 4.46
CA HIS A 463 -18.77 -14.83 3.50
C HIS A 463 -17.82 -13.65 3.72
N THR A 464 -16.67 -13.69 3.04
CA THR A 464 -15.56 -12.74 3.21
C THR A 464 -15.95 -11.28 2.94
N CYS A 465 -16.93 -11.04 2.07
CA CYS A 465 -17.45 -9.72 1.76
C CYS A 465 -18.09 -9.02 2.97
N PHE A 466 -18.59 -9.81 3.92
CA PHE A 466 -19.24 -9.34 5.14
C PHE A 466 -18.46 -9.70 6.42
N ASN A 467 -17.25 -10.25 6.28
CA ASN A 467 -16.46 -10.79 7.39
C ASN A 467 -17.32 -11.71 8.28
N GLN A 468 -18.05 -12.63 7.66
CA GLN A 468 -19.02 -13.48 8.36
C GLN A 468 -18.57 -14.92 8.35
N LEU A 469 -18.48 -15.53 9.53
CA LEU A 469 -18.30 -16.95 9.73
C LEU A 469 -19.65 -17.62 10.01
N VAL A 470 -19.97 -18.63 9.22
CA VAL A 470 -21.15 -19.46 9.36
C VAL A 470 -20.71 -20.74 10.08
N LEU A 471 -21.05 -20.82 11.37
CA LEU A 471 -20.55 -21.84 12.29
C LEU A 471 -21.66 -22.85 12.63
N PRO A 472 -21.50 -24.14 12.29
CA PRO A 472 -22.37 -25.20 12.76
C PRO A 472 -22.24 -25.44 14.26
N ASN A 473 -23.32 -25.90 14.90
CA ASN A 473 -23.33 -26.21 16.32
C ASN A 473 -22.70 -27.58 16.64
N TYR A 474 -21.37 -27.67 16.59
CA TYR A 474 -20.61 -28.87 16.94
C TYR A 474 -20.80 -29.27 18.41
N SER A 475 -20.77 -30.58 18.68
CA SER A 475 -21.02 -31.15 20.00
C SER A 475 -19.81 -31.13 20.93
N THR A 476 -18.59 -31.04 20.40
CA THR A 476 -17.34 -31.03 21.19
C THR A 476 -16.31 -30.06 20.60
N GLN A 477 -15.45 -29.53 21.47
CA GLN A 477 -14.31 -28.67 21.10
C GLN A 477 -13.36 -29.36 20.09
N GLU A 478 -13.18 -30.68 20.18
CA GLU A 478 -12.32 -31.44 19.27
C GLU A 478 -12.89 -31.49 17.84
N ILE A 479 -14.21 -31.71 17.70
CA ILE A 479 -14.87 -31.67 16.39
C ILE A 479 -14.76 -30.27 15.79
N LEU A 480 -15.00 -29.22 16.60
CA LEU A 480 -14.84 -27.83 16.20
C LEU A 480 -13.42 -27.56 15.69
N ARG A 481 -12.39 -27.98 16.43
CA ARG A 481 -10.98 -27.82 16.05
C ARG A 481 -10.68 -28.50 14.73
N GLN A 482 -11.05 -29.76 14.59
CA GLN A 482 -10.79 -30.53 13.37
C GLN A 482 -11.49 -29.90 12.15
N LYS A 483 -12.79 -29.60 12.27
CA LYS A 483 -13.59 -29.03 11.17
C LYS A 483 -13.10 -27.63 10.79
N LEU A 484 -12.74 -26.80 11.77
CA LEU A 484 -12.18 -25.48 11.53
C LEU A 484 -10.84 -25.56 10.79
N ILE A 485 -9.91 -26.40 11.26
CA ILE A 485 -8.60 -26.58 10.61
C ILE A 485 -8.76 -27.10 9.17
N ILE A 486 -9.67 -28.06 8.96
CA ILE A 486 -9.96 -28.57 7.61
C ILE A 486 -10.49 -27.43 6.72
N ALA A 487 -11.45 -26.64 7.19
CA ALA A 487 -12.00 -25.54 6.42
C ALA A 487 -10.94 -24.50 6.05
N ILE A 488 -10.17 -23.99 7.03
CA ILE A 488 -9.19 -22.93 6.77
C ILE A 488 -7.97 -23.42 5.97
N SER A 489 -7.66 -24.72 5.98
CA SER A 489 -6.53 -25.29 5.23
C SER A 489 -6.88 -25.65 3.79
N ASN A 490 -8.16 -25.86 3.50
CA ASN A 490 -8.67 -26.23 2.17
C ASN A 490 -9.50 -25.10 1.53
N ALA A 491 -9.52 -23.92 2.15
CA ALA A 491 -10.14 -22.75 1.59
C ALA A 491 -9.20 -22.10 0.57
N GLU A 492 -9.29 -22.55 -0.68
CA GLU A 492 -8.92 -21.70 -1.81
C GLU A 492 -10.05 -20.67 -1.96
N GLY A 493 -9.78 -19.42 -1.58
CA GLY A 493 -10.80 -18.38 -1.44
C GLY A 493 -11.63 -18.21 -2.72
N PHE A 494 -12.92 -18.56 -2.67
CA PHE A 494 -13.85 -18.54 -3.82
C PHE A 494 -13.30 -19.22 -5.08
N GLY A 495 -12.85 -20.47 -4.94
CA GLY A 495 -12.87 -21.43 -6.04
C GLY A 495 -14.30 -21.88 -6.34
N LEU A 496 -15.03 -21.10 -7.13
CA LEU A 496 -16.00 -21.68 -8.06
C LEU A 496 -15.33 -21.67 -9.42
N GLU A 497 -15.28 -22.85 -10.03
CA GLU A 497 -14.69 -23.18 -11.34
C GLU A 497 -14.84 -22.11 -12.43
#